data_AF-A0A645JNP7-F1
#
_entry.id   AF-A0A645JNP7-F1
#
_cell.length_a   1.000
_cell.length_b   1.000
_cell.length_c   1.000
_cell.angle_alpha   90.00
_cell.angle_beta   90.00
_cell.angle_gamma   90.00
#
_symmetry.space_group_name_H-M   'P 1'
#
loop_
_entity.id
_entity.type
_entity.pdbx_description
1 polymer ?
#
loop_
_entity_poly.entity_id
_entity_poly.type
_entity_poly.pdbx_seq_one_letter_code
_entity_poly.pdbx_strand_id
1 'polypeptide(L)'
;MLNDDALAETKNIFASYIKDAEALRKAISIEKDKEEQIDIYRLALVKEKESVEIYEKMLSQAQDPNAKAVIERLIKEEQKHADVMDEIIDLLNKVSDWVEAAEFNHTETY
;
A
#
# COMPACT_ATOMS: atom_id res chain seq x y z
N MET A 1 31.91 -10.81 18.00
CA MET A 1 31.27 -9.69 17.28
C MET A 1 31.07 -10.20 15.86
N LEU A 2 29.83 -10.56 15.51
CA LEU A 2 29.51 -11.10 14.18
C LEU A 2 29.55 -9.92 13.20
N ASN A 3 30.41 -10.03 12.19
CA ASN A 3 30.64 -8.96 11.22
C ASN A 3 29.38 -8.71 10.40
N ASP A 4 28.93 -7.46 10.47
CA ASP A 4 27.82 -6.84 9.74
C ASP A 4 28.15 -6.61 8.24
N ASP A 5 29.16 -7.32 7.71
CA ASP A 5 29.60 -7.21 6.32
C ASP A 5 28.63 -7.89 5.33
N ALA A 6 27.82 -8.85 5.81
CA ALA A 6 26.88 -9.57 4.96
C ALA A 6 25.70 -8.70 4.48
N LEU A 7 25.33 -7.65 5.23
CA LEU A 7 24.26 -6.72 4.84
C LEU A 7 24.75 -5.65 3.86
N ALA A 8 26.05 -5.34 3.86
CA ALA A 8 26.63 -4.31 2.99
C ALA A 8 26.61 -4.67 1.49
N GLU A 9 26.70 -5.97 1.15
CA GLU A 9 26.60 -6.46 -0.22
C GLU A 9 25.15 -6.69 -0.69
N THR A 10 24.15 -6.57 0.20
CA THR A 10 22.77 -6.77 -0.21
C THR A 10 22.28 -5.56 -1.00
N LYS A 11 21.96 -5.78 -2.28
CA LYS A 11 21.36 -4.75 -3.12
C LYS A 11 20.01 -4.37 -2.50
N ASN A 12 19.93 -3.18 -1.93
CA ASN A 12 18.69 -2.65 -1.35
C ASN A 12 17.64 -2.50 -2.47
N ILE A 13 16.75 -3.48 -2.57
CA ILE A 13 15.66 -3.51 -3.55
C ILE A 13 14.63 -2.41 -3.30
N PHE A 14 14.57 -1.87 -2.09
CA PHE A 14 13.67 -0.78 -1.69
C PHE A 14 14.25 0.61 -1.99
N ALA A 15 15.49 0.72 -2.46
CA ALA A 15 16.16 2.01 -2.65
C ALA A 15 15.44 2.95 -3.63
N SER A 16 14.75 2.40 -4.64
CA SER A 16 13.89 3.20 -5.54
C SER A 16 12.66 3.74 -4.83
N TYR A 17 12.07 2.93 -3.95
CA TYR A 17 10.84 3.24 -3.23
C TYR A 17 11.04 4.32 -2.16
N ILE A 18 12.24 4.41 -1.58
CA ILE A 18 12.59 5.47 -0.62
C ILE A 18 12.51 6.86 -1.28
N LYS A 19 12.93 6.99 -2.54
CA LYS A 19 12.78 8.25 -3.29
C LYS A 19 11.31 8.59 -3.54
N ASP A 20 10.50 7.59 -3.85
CA ASP A 20 9.06 7.77 -4.05
C ASP A 20 8.36 8.19 -2.74
N ALA A 21 8.79 7.64 -1.60
CA ALA A 21 8.28 8.00 -0.27
C ALA A 21 8.58 9.46 0.13
N GLU A 22 9.77 9.98 -0.21
CA GLU A 22 10.11 11.39 0.01
C GLU A 22 9.26 12.33 -0.85
N ALA A 23 9.00 11.95 -2.12
CA ALA A 23 8.10 12.67 -3.00
C ALA A 23 6.64 12.66 -2.48
N LEU A 24 6.19 11.50 -2.01
CA LEU A 24 4.88 11.29 -1.36
C LEU A 24 4.72 12.18 -0.12
N ARG A 25 5.72 12.19 0.76
CA ARG A 25 5.70 13.00 1.98
C ARG A 25 5.55 14.50 1.68
N LYS A 26 6.23 14.97 0.64
CA LYS A 26 6.12 16.37 0.18
C LYS A 26 4.75 16.67 -0.43
N ALA A 27 4.13 15.70 -1.09
CA ALA A 27 2.79 15.83 -1.64
C ALA A 27 1.70 15.83 -0.56
N ILE A 28 1.87 15.08 0.55
CA ILE A 28 0.88 14.96 1.64
C ILE A 28 0.81 16.20 2.53
N SER A 29 1.88 16.99 2.64
CA SER A 29 1.95 18.19 3.50
C SER A 29 1.14 19.42 3.04
N ILE A 30 0.30 19.27 2.02
CA ILE A 30 -0.61 20.30 1.52
C ILE A 30 -2.01 19.90 1.97
N GLU A 31 -2.85 20.82 2.47
CA GLU A 31 -4.26 20.52 2.73
C GLU A 31 -4.91 20.12 1.40
N LYS A 32 -5.13 18.81 1.22
CA LYS A 32 -5.50 18.20 -0.05
C LYS A 32 -6.94 17.69 0.00
N ASP A 33 -7.65 17.87 -1.13
CA ASP A 33 -9.06 17.48 -1.28
C ASP A 33 -9.25 15.96 -1.14
N LYS A 34 -10.49 15.54 -0.88
CA LYS A 34 -10.85 14.13 -0.60
C LYS A 34 -10.40 13.17 -1.72
N GLU A 35 -10.45 13.59 -2.97
CA GLU A 35 -9.97 12.79 -4.11
C GLU A 35 -8.47 12.50 -4.03
N GLU A 36 -7.67 13.47 -3.61
CA GLU A 36 -6.23 13.29 -3.42
C GLU A 36 -5.91 12.40 -2.20
N GLN A 37 -6.80 12.34 -1.21
CA GLN A 37 -6.66 11.39 -0.09
C GLN A 37 -6.94 9.94 -0.53
N ILE A 38 -7.93 9.72 -1.40
CA ILE A 38 -8.21 8.39 -1.99
C ILE A 38 -7.00 7.91 -2.80
N ASP A 39 -6.32 8.81 -3.52
CA ASP A 39 -5.14 8.47 -4.30
C ASP A 39 -3.96 7.98 -3.44
N ILE A 40 -3.86 8.44 -2.18
CA ILE A 40 -2.85 7.91 -1.24
C ILE A 40 -3.14 6.44 -0.91
N TYR A 41 -4.40 6.09 -0.66
CA TYR A 41 -4.79 4.70 -0.39
C TYR A 41 -4.63 3.81 -1.61
N ARG A 42 -4.93 4.32 -2.81
CA ARG A 42 -4.66 3.60 -4.08
C ARG A 42 -3.16 3.34 -4.26
N LEU A 43 -2.33 4.33 -3.98
CA LEU A 43 -0.88 4.19 -4.06
C LEU A 43 -0.37 3.18 -3.02
N ALA A 44 -0.89 3.22 -1.79
CA ALA A 44 -0.58 2.21 -0.77
C ALA A 44 -0.97 0.80 -1.24
N LEU A 45 -2.18 0.61 -1.78
CA LEU A 45 -2.63 -0.67 -2.33
C LEU A 45 -1.69 -1.21 -3.43
N VAL A 46 -1.21 -0.34 -4.32
CA VAL A 46 -0.22 -0.72 -5.34
C VAL A 46 1.08 -1.18 -4.68
N LYS A 47 1.54 -0.49 -3.63
CA LYS A 47 2.76 -0.86 -2.91
C LYS A 47 2.64 -2.17 -2.14
N GLU A 48 1.46 -2.48 -1.58
CA GLU A 48 1.23 -3.78 -0.95
C GLU A 48 1.29 -4.92 -1.98
N LYS A 49 0.66 -4.73 -3.15
CA LYS A 49 0.70 -5.71 -4.25
C LYS A 49 2.13 -5.92 -4.79
N GLU A 50 2.88 -4.84 -5.00
CA GLU A 50 4.29 -4.92 -5.40
C GLU A 50 5.14 -5.65 -4.35
N SER A 51 4.86 -5.46 -3.06
CA SER A 51 5.56 -6.14 -1.96
C SER A 51 5.28 -7.64 -1.95
N VAL A 52 4.02 -8.06 -2.20
CA VAL A 52 3.66 -9.47 -2.38
C VAL A 52 4.48 -10.11 -3.50
N GLU A 53 4.53 -9.49 -4.68
CA GLU A 53 5.30 -10.02 -5.83
C GLU A 53 6.79 -10.16 -5.52
N ILE A 54 7.37 -9.18 -4.81
CA ILE A 54 8.76 -9.24 -4.35
C ILE A 54 8.98 -10.42 -3.42
N TYR A 55 8.11 -10.60 -2.43
CA TYR A 55 8.25 -11.68 -1.46
C TYR A 55 8.01 -13.06 -2.07
N GLU A 56 7.09 -13.20 -3.02
CA GLU A 56 6.91 -14.44 -3.79
C GLU A 56 8.17 -14.80 -4.58
N LYS A 57 8.79 -13.81 -5.23
CA LYS A 57 10.06 -14.00 -5.92
C LYS A 57 11.17 -14.40 -4.94
N MET A 58 11.26 -13.76 -3.77
CA MET A 58 12.22 -14.14 -2.72
C MET A 58 11.97 -15.56 -2.21
N LEU A 59 10.71 -15.96 -2.03
CA LEU A 59 10.34 -17.30 -1.58
C LEU A 59 10.81 -18.38 -2.58
N SER A 60 10.68 -18.10 -3.89
CA SER A 60 11.14 -19.01 -4.95
C SER A 60 12.65 -19.22 -4.96
N GLN A 61 13.41 -18.24 -4.47
CA GLN A 61 14.88 -18.24 -4.46
C GLN A 61 15.46 -18.70 -3.10
N ALA A 62 14.65 -18.68 -2.05
CA ALA A 62 15.08 -19.08 -0.71
C ALA A 62 15.38 -20.58 -0.66
N GLN A 63 16.47 -20.94 0.02
CA GLN A 63 16.86 -22.34 0.25
C GLN A 63 16.70 -22.73 1.73
N ASP A 64 16.89 -21.78 2.64
CA ASP A 64 16.72 -21.98 4.08
C ASP A 64 15.23 -22.12 4.46
N PRO A 65 14.81 -23.24 5.09
CA PRO A 65 13.43 -23.43 5.54
C PRO A 65 12.93 -22.35 6.51
N ASN A 66 13.81 -21.81 7.37
CA ASN A 66 13.40 -20.77 8.31
C ASN A 66 13.11 -19.45 7.57
N ALA A 67 13.99 -19.05 6.65
CA ALA A 67 13.74 -17.92 5.77
C ALA A 67 12.44 -18.07 4.98
N LYS A 68 12.15 -19.26 4.42
CA LYS A 68 10.88 -19.53 3.72
C LYS A 68 9.67 -19.28 4.60
N ALA A 69 9.67 -19.80 5.82
CA ALA A 69 8.55 -19.64 6.75
C ALA A 69 8.30 -18.16 7.13
N VAL A 70 9.36 -17.35 7.24
CA VAL A 70 9.24 -15.91 7.48
C VAL A 70 8.68 -15.21 6.25
N ILE A 71 9.21 -15.50 5.06
CA ILE A 71 8.73 -14.89 3.80
C ILE A 71 7.26 -15.24 3.54
N GLU A 72 6.85 -16.48 3.77
CA GLU A 72 5.44 -16.89 3.66
C GLU A 72 4.52 -16.14 4.62
N ARG A 73 5.00 -15.80 5.81
CA ARG A 73 4.26 -14.94 6.74
C ARG A 73 4.16 -13.52 6.22
N LEU A 74 5.24 -12.94 5.70
CA LEU A 74 5.23 -11.59 5.14
C LEU A 74 4.24 -11.48 3.99
N ILE A 75 4.25 -12.42 3.03
CA ILE A 75 3.28 -12.47 1.93
C ILE A 75 1.84 -12.43 2.46
N LYS A 76 1.52 -13.23 3.49
CA LYS A 76 0.18 -13.26 4.08
C LYS A 76 -0.21 -11.96 4.77
N GLU A 77 0.74 -11.27 5.41
CA GLU A 77 0.46 -9.98 6.04
C GLU A 77 0.23 -8.90 4.98
N GLU A 78 1.08 -8.80 3.94
CA GLU A 78 0.87 -7.81 2.88
C GLU A 78 -0.41 -8.04 2.09
N GLN A 79 -0.82 -9.30 1.89
CA GLN A 79 -2.09 -9.60 1.26
C GLN A 79 -3.28 -9.09 2.10
N LYS A 80 -3.23 -9.24 3.43
CA LYS A 80 -4.25 -8.66 4.33
C LYS A 80 -4.22 -7.14 4.30
N HIS A 81 -3.03 -6.53 4.25
CA HIS A 81 -2.91 -5.08 4.14
C HIS A 81 -3.55 -4.59 2.83
N ALA A 82 -3.31 -5.27 1.71
CA ALA A 82 -3.95 -4.96 0.44
C ALA A 82 -5.48 -5.05 0.54
N ASP A 83 -6.03 -6.10 1.15
CA ASP A 83 -7.47 -6.26 1.35
C ASP A 83 -8.06 -5.09 2.16
N VAL A 84 -7.41 -4.70 3.26
CA VAL A 84 -7.83 -3.55 4.08
C VAL A 84 -7.78 -2.23 3.30
N MET A 85 -6.75 -2.01 2.49
CA MET A 85 -6.66 -0.80 1.66
C MET A 85 -7.78 -0.74 0.63
N ASP A 86 -8.14 -1.87 0.02
CA ASP A 86 -9.24 -1.98 -0.93
C ASP A 86 -10.59 -1.64 -0.26
N GLU A 87 -10.84 -2.18 0.94
CA GLU A 87 -12.04 -1.87 1.74
C GLU A 87 -12.15 -0.37 2.08
N ILE A 88 -11.03 0.27 2.43
CA ILE A 88 -11.00 1.71 2.73
C ILE A 88 -11.33 2.52 1.48
N ILE A 89 -10.75 2.18 0.33
CA ILE A 89 -11.04 2.84 -0.95
C ILE A 89 -12.53 2.72 -1.28
N ASP A 90 -13.10 1.53 -1.14
CA ASP A 90 -14.52 1.27 -1.37
C ASP A 90 -15.44 2.09 -0.46
N LEU A 91 -15.09 2.19 0.84
CA LEU A 91 -15.85 3.00 1.78
C LEU A 91 -15.82 4.48 1.40
N LEU A 92 -14.64 5.01 1.02
CA LEU A 92 -14.48 6.41 0.65
C LEU A 92 -15.26 6.78 -0.61
N ASN A 93 -15.29 5.87 -1.60
CA ASN A 93 -16.09 6.03 -2.82
C ASN A 93 -17.59 6.05 -2.49
N LYS A 94 -18.09 5.09 -1.70
CA LYS A 94 -19.52 5.02 -1.33
C LYS A 94 -20.01 6.23 -0.54
N VAL A 95 -19.17 6.77 0.35
CA VAL A 95 -19.48 8.02 1.08
C VAL A 95 -19.58 9.20 0.12
N SER A 96 -18.79 9.20 -0.98
CA SER A 96 -18.94 10.23 -2.02
C SER A 96 -20.28 10.12 -2.72
N ASP A 97 -20.64 8.92 -3.16
CA ASP A 97 -21.90 8.67 -3.89
C ASP A 97 -23.14 9.03 -3.05
N TRP A 98 -23.10 8.79 -1.73
CA TRP A 98 -24.22 9.09 -0.84
C TRP A 98 -24.43 10.59 -0.60
N VAL A 99 -23.35 11.37 -0.56
CA VAL A 99 -23.41 12.83 -0.41
C VAL A 99 -23.98 13.47 -1.68
N GLU A 100 -23.47 13.06 -2.85
CA GLU A 100 -24.00 13.51 -4.15
C GLU A 100 -25.49 13.18 -4.29
N ALA A 101 -25.90 11.95 -3.98
CA ALA A 101 -27.31 11.56 -4.05
C ALA A 101 -28.23 12.37 -3.11
N ALA A 102 -27.72 12.85 -1.98
CA ALA A 102 -28.48 13.70 -1.05
C ALA A 102 -28.66 15.13 -1.58
N GLU A 103 -27.70 15.66 -2.34
CA GLU A 103 -27.78 16.99 -2.97
C GLU A 103 -28.80 17.03 -4.12
N PHE A 104 -28.99 15.91 -4.83
CA PHE A 104 -29.97 15.81 -5.92
C PHE A 104 -31.37 15.36 -5.48
N ASN A 105 -31.60 15.10 -4.19
CA ASN A 105 -32.90 14.71 -3.65
C ASN A 105 -33.75 15.92 -3.20
N HIS A 106 -33.67 17.03 -3.93
CA HIS A 106 -34.70 18.06 -3.84
C HIS A 106 -35.97 17.51 -4.48
N THR A 107 -36.84 16.92 -3.67
CA THR A 107 -38.22 16.66 -4.06
C THR A 107 -38.80 17.97 -4.57
N GLU A 108 -39.03 18.08 -5.88
CA GLU A 108 -39.90 19.11 -6.43
C GLU A 108 -41.23 18.99 -5.68
N THR A 109 -41.47 19.96 -4.81
CA THR A 109 -42.73 20.11 -4.12
C THR A 109 -43.70 20.74 -5.12
N TYR A 110 -44.78 20.01 -5.35
CA TYR A 110 -45.92 20.28 -6.24
C TYR A 110 -46.46 21.72 -6.17
#